data_AF-A0A2L1GQ13-F1
#
_entry.id   AF-A0A2L1GQ13-F1
#
_cell.length_a   1.000
_cell.length_b   1.000
_cell.length_c   1.000
_cell.angle_alpha   90.00
_cell.angle_beta   90.00
_cell.angle_gamma   90.00
#
_symmetry.space_group_name_H-M   'P 1'
#
loop_
_entity.id
_entity.type
_entity.pdbx_description
1 polymer ?
#
loop_
_entity_poly.entity_id
_entity_poly.type
_entity_poly.pdbx_seq_one_letter_code
_entity_poly.pdbx_strand_id
1 'polypeptide(L)' 'MQADSPWQRGTNEHEGDLLRQYFPGGISFRKITEAMVVKAAEQLNNRPRKCLHYQTPAEVFNQALAGAFAI' A
#
# COMPACT_ATOMS: atom_id res chain seq x y z
N MET A 1 -17.01 7.14 9.83
CA MET A 1 -15.71 7.67 10.30
C MET A 1 -15.01 6.52 11.02
N GLN A 2 -14.07 5.84 10.37
CA GLN A 2 -13.23 4.86 11.07
C GLN A 2 -12.20 5.65 11.86
N ALA A 3 -12.06 5.34 13.15
CA ALA A 3 -11.06 5.96 14.02
C ALA A 3 -9.69 5.38 13.65
N ASP A 4 -8.87 6.14 12.93
CA ASP A 4 -7.45 5.82 12.77
C ASP A 4 -6.75 6.04 14.09
N SER A 5 -6.12 4.99 14.59
CA SER A 5 -5.35 5.07 15.82
C SER A 5 -4.06 5.86 15.57
N PRO A 6 -3.57 6.66 16.54
CA PRO A 6 -2.41 7.54 16.33
C PRO A 6 -1.16 6.84 15.76
N TRP A 7 -0.97 5.57 16.08
CA TRP A 7 0.14 4.74 15.61
C TRP A 7 0.01 4.27 14.15
N GLN A 8 -1.17 4.31 13.55
CA GLN A 8 -1.37 3.98 12.12
C GLN A 8 -0.96 5.13 11.21
N ARG A 9 -0.92 6.35 11.75
CA ARG A 9 -0.64 7.57 10.98
C ARG A 9 0.72 7.52 10.28
N GLY A 10 1.77 7.09 10.99
CA GLY A 10 3.12 7.02 10.40
C GLY A 10 3.19 6.08 9.19
N THR A 11 2.46 4.96 9.23
CA THR A 11 2.35 4.04 8.10
C THR A 11 1.54 4.63 6.95
N ASN A 12 0.40 5.27 7.26
CA ASN A 12 -0.44 5.90 6.24
C ASN A 12 0.28 7.05 5.53
N GLU A 13 1.07 7.85 6.25
CA GLU A 13 1.91 8.91 5.67
C GLU A 13 2.99 8.32 4.76
N HIS A 14 3.65 7.24 5.18
CA HIS A 14 4.67 6.56 4.36
C HIS A 14 4.09 6.02 3.05
N GLU A 15 2.95 5.32 3.10
CA GLU A 15 2.29 4.80 1.89
C GLU A 15 1.73 5.92 1.00
N GLY A 16 1.23 7.00 1.60
CA GLY A 16 0.84 8.20 0.86
C GLY A 16 2.00 8.82 0.08
N ASP A 17 3.18 8.93 0.68
CA ASP A 17 4.38 9.43 0.02
C ASP A 17 4.85 8.52 -1.12
N LEU A 18 4.65 7.21 -0.98
CA LEU A 18 4.97 6.25 -2.04
C LEU A 18 4.01 6.36 -3.23
N LEU A 19 2.71 6.56 -2.97
CA LEU A 19 1.73 6.82 -4.03
C LEU A 19 2.04 8.11 -4.79
N ARG A 20 2.61 9.13 -4.14
CA ARG A 20 3.05 10.37 -4.80
C ARG A 20 4.20 10.15 -5.80
N GLN A 21 4.94 9.05 -5.71
CA GLN A 21 5.94 8.68 -6.73
C GLN A 21 5.27 8.28 -8.06
N TYR A 22 4.05 7.75 -7.99
CA TYR A 22 3.24 7.35 -9.15
C TYR A 22 2.34 8.46 -9.68
N PHE A 23 1.84 9.29 -8.77
CA PHE A 23 0.94 10.39 -9.07
C PHE A 23 1.48 11.69 -8.47
N PRO A 24 2.54 12.28 -9.08
CA PRO A 24 3.10 13.53 -8.59
C PRO A 24 2.05 14.64 -8.57
N GLY A 25 2.21 15.56 -7.61
CA GLY A 25 1.30 16.69 -7.44
C GLY A 25 1.16 17.52 -8.72
N GLY A 26 -0.05 18.00 -9.00
CA GLY A 26 -0.35 18.78 -10.20
C GLY A 26 -0.81 17.96 -11.41
N ILE A 27 -0.81 16.63 -11.32
CA ILE A 27 -1.54 15.79 -12.28
C ILE A 27 -3.04 15.99 -12.07
N SER A 28 -3.75 16.31 -13.17
CA SER A 28 -5.21 16.32 -13.17
C SER A 28 -5.73 14.91 -12.95
N PHE A 29 -6.63 14.74 -11.98
CA PHE A 29 -7.29 13.46 -11.71
C PHE A 29 -8.00 12.87 -12.94
N ARG A 30 -8.41 13.70 -13.90
CA ARG A 30 -8.98 13.22 -15.19
C ARG A 30 -8.01 12.41 -16.04
N LYS A 31 -6.69 12.59 -15.82
CA LYS A 31 -5.63 11.85 -16.50
C LYS A 31 -5.25 10.57 -15.76
N ILE A 32 -5.74 10.37 -14.53
CA ILE A 32 -5.50 9.16 -13.75
C ILE A 32 -6.62 8.18 -14.08
N THR A 33 -6.24 7.07 -14.69
CA THR A 33 -7.18 5.98 -15.00
C THR A 33 -7.16 4.95 -13.87
N GLU A 34 -8.24 4.20 -13.73
CA GLU A 34 -8.31 3.07 -12.79
C GLU A 34 -7.16 2.07 -13.02
N ALA A 35 -6.85 1.77 -14.29
CA ALA A 35 -5.73 0.89 -14.65
C ALA A 35 -4.37 1.41 -14.12
N MET A 36 -4.14 2.72 -14.09
CA MET A 36 -2.93 3.29 -13.50
C MET A 36 -2.90 3.10 -11.99
N VAL A 37 -4.04 3.27 -11.31
CA VAL A 37 -4.17 3.07 -9.87
C VAL A 37 -3.93 1.61 -9.51
N VAL A 38 -4.56 0.68 -10.24
CA VAL A 38 -4.35 -0.77 -10.07
C VAL A 38 -2.88 -1.11 -10.26
N LYS A 39 -2.25 -0.63 -11.33
CA LYS A 39 -0.83 -0.87 -11.59
C LYS A 39 0.08 -0.32 -10.48
N ALA A 40 -0.21 0.87 -9.97
CA ALA A 40 0.54 1.45 -8.85
C ALA A 40 0.38 0.60 -7.57
N ALA A 41 -0.85 0.17 -7.26
CA ALA A 41 -1.14 -0.68 -6.12
C ALA A 41 -0.44 -2.05 -6.24
N GLU A 42 -0.49 -2.69 -7.41
CA GLU A 42 0.23 -3.94 -7.69
C GLU A 42 1.73 -3.78 -7.45
N GLN A 43 2.34 -2.70 -7.94
CA GLN A 43 3.77 -2.46 -7.74
C GLN A 43 4.12 -2.22 -6.27
N LEU A 44 3.31 -1.44 -5.54
CA LEU A 44 3.53 -1.19 -4.12
C LEU A 44 3.36 -2.46 -3.27
N ASN A 45 2.35 -3.27 -3.59
CA ASN A 45 2.07 -4.53 -2.90
C ASN A 45 3.11 -5.62 -3.17
N ASN A 46 3.78 -5.58 -4.32
CA ASN A 46 4.86 -6.49 -4.69
C ASN A 46 6.27 -5.92 -4.42
N ARG A 47 6.37 -4.76 -3.76
CA ARG A 47 7.67 -4.13 -3.45
C ARG A 47 8.23 -4.70 -2.13
N PRO A 48 9.43 -5.31 -2.12
CA PRO A 48 10.11 -5.72 -0.89
C PRO A 48 10.29 -4.56 0.10
N ARG A 49 9.92 -4.77 1.37
CA ARG A 49 10.04 -3.76 2.43
C ARG A 49 11.03 -4.20 3.49
N LYS A 50 11.98 -3.33 3.83
CA LYS A 50 12.98 -3.61 4.89
C LYS A 50 12.33 -3.91 6.24
N CYS A 51 11.22 -3.24 6.58
CA CYS A 51 10.46 -3.49 7.81
C CYS A 51 9.76 -4.86 7.85
N LEU A 52 9.58 -5.50 6.68
CA LEU A 52 9.02 -6.85 6.53
C LEU A 52 10.14 -7.87 6.24
N HIS A 53 11.36 -7.63 6.71
CA HIS A 53 12.51 -8.48 6.42
C HIS A 53 12.74 -8.72 4.91
N TYR A 54 12.45 -7.71 4.08
CA TYR A 54 12.49 -7.75 2.63
C TYR A 54 11.44 -8.66 1.97
N GLN A 55 10.41 -9.08 2.69
CA GLN A 55 9.19 -9.60 2.09
C GLN A 55 8.33 -8.48 1.52
N THR A 56 7.43 -8.84 0.62
CA THR A 56 6.45 -7.94 0.03
C THR A 56 5.19 -7.84 0.91
N PRO A 57 4.47 -6.71 0.89
CA PRO A 57 3.19 -6.60 1.57
C PRO A 57 2.20 -7.69 1.17
N ALA A 58 2.17 -8.08 -0.10
CA ALA A 58 1.32 -9.17 -0.59
C ALA A 58 1.65 -10.53 0.05
N GLU A 59 2.94 -10.87 0.20
CA GLU A 59 3.35 -12.12 0.85
C GLU A 59 2.94 -12.16 2.32
N VAL A 60 3.24 -11.10 3.07
CA VAL A 60 2.90 -11.02 4.50
C VAL A 60 1.39 -11.01 4.70
N PHE A 61 0.64 -10.32 3.85
CA PHE A 61 -0.82 -10.32 3.89
C PHE A 61 -1.40 -11.71 3.64
N ASN A 62 -0.91 -12.42 2.61
CA ASN A 62 -1.36 -13.78 2.30
C ASN A 62 -1.02 -14.76 3.43
N GLN A 63 0.14 -14.62 4.08
CA GLN A 63 0.51 -15.41 5.26
C GLN A 63 -0.41 -15.14 6.44
N ALA A 64 -0.72 -13.86 6.72
CA ALA A 64 -1.62 -13.47 7.79
C ALA A 64 -3.06 -14.00 7.55
N LEU A 65 -3.55 -13.92 6.30
CA LEU A 65 -4.83 -14.51 5.92
C LEU A 65 -4.83 -16.03 6.13
N ALA A 66 -3.82 -16.73 5.61
CA ALA A 66 -3.71 -18.18 5.77
C ALA A 66 -3.68 -18.60 7.24
N GLY A 67 -2.96 -17.86 8.09
CA GLY A 67 -2.95 -18.08 9.53
C GLY A 67 -4.28 -17.76 10.22
N ALA A 68 -5.01 -16.73 9.76
CA ALA A 68 -6.33 -16.37 10.29
C ALA A 68 -7.42 -17.39 9.95
N PHE A 69 -7.28 -18.13 8.86
CA PHE A 69 -8.18 -19.24 8.47
C PHE A 69 -7.74 -20.60 9.01
N ALA A 70 -6.61 -20.70 9.71
CA ALA A 70 -6.09 -21.96 10.26
C ALA A 70 -6.62 -22.28 11.68
N ILE A 71 -7.80 -21.77 12.05
CA ILE A 71 -8.47 -21.97 13.34
C ILE A 71 -9.81 -22.68 13.13
#